data_AF-A0A2A2UVZ6-F1
#
_entry.id   AF-A0A2A2UVZ6-F1
#
_cell.length_a   1.000
_cell.length_b   1.000
_cell.length_c   1.000
_cell.angle_alpha   90.00
_cell.angle_beta   90.00
_cell.angle_gamma   90.00
#
_symmetry.space_group_name_H-M   'P 1'
#
loop_
_entity.id
_entity.type
_entity.pdbx_description
1 polymer ?
#
loop_
_entity_poly.entity_id
_entity_poly.type
_entity_poly.pdbx_seq_one_letter_code
_entity_poly.pdbx_strand_id
1 'polypeptide(L)'
;MISDKSKKLLEQMRIDSDEYFNSLHKKFGDDYKVFADILDNFDCKSKTEPKSAFGDFWQQKYASYPIESELCNSAFELFNNLKRFYSGGVFELFKTKQVEWGAPPIRIKREDVPPNSDIEMLEEEVTIYRGLSPDEFASKNFAQSWTIDLETARRFAHEIYKDKIKGIVVKTVVSRDKVIYFDASDNEREVIIEYGAVRTVKKMG
;
A
#
# COMPACT_ATOMS: atom_id res chain seq x y z
N MET A 1 0.11 -20.93 -13.73
CA MET A 1 -0.37 -21.24 -12.37
C MET A 1 0.57 -20.55 -11.41
N ILE A 2 0.07 -19.76 -10.46
CA ILE A 2 0.93 -19.05 -9.50
C ILE A 2 1.54 -20.07 -8.55
N SER A 3 2.85 -20.00 -8.32
CA SER A 3 3.56 -20.94 -7.45
C SER A 3 3.20 -20.73 -5.97
N ASP A 4 3.32 -21.80 -5.17
CA ASP A 4 3.14 -21.70 -3.72
C ASP A 4 4.20 -20.78 -3.07
N LYS A 5 5.39 -20.70 -3.67
CA LYS A 5 6.45 -19.77 -3.27
C LYS A 5 5.98 -18.31 -3.39
N SER A 6 5.45 -17.94 -4.55
CA SER A 6 4.91 -16.60 -4.82
C SER A 6 3.79 -16.22 -3.84
N LYS A 7 2.85 -17.14 -3.61
CA LYS A 7 1.74 -16.91 -2.66
C LYS A 7 2.25 -16.68 -1.24
N LYS A 8 3.18 -17.53 -0.78
CA LYS A 8 3.77 -17.41 0.55
C LYS A 8 4.53 -16.10 0.74
N LEU A 9 5.25 -15.64 -0.28
CA LEU A 9 5.96 -14.36 -0.24
C LEU A 9 4.98 -13.18 -0.12
N LEU A 10 3.91 -13.16 -0.92
CA LEU A 10 2.87 -12.13 -0.82
C LEU A 10 2.20 -12.13 0.56
N GLU A 11 1.92 -13.30 1.13
CA GLU A 11 1.36 -13.42 2.48
C GLU A 11 2.30 -12.81 3.54
N GLN A 12 3.62 -13.05 3.43
CA GLN A 12 4.64 -12.43 4.29
C GLN A 12 4.67 -10.90 4.14
N MET A 13 4.41 -10.40 2.94
CA MET A 13 4.27 -8.96 2.66
C MET A 13 2.92 -8.38 3.08
N ARG A 14 2.02 -9.19 3.68
CA ARG A 14 0.62 -8.84 4.01
C ARG A 14 -0.23 -8.46 2.81
N ILE A 15 0.05 -9.06 1.66
CA ILE A 15 -0.71 -8.91 0.42
C ILE A 15 -1.56 -10.15 0.22
N ASP A 16 -2.84 -9.95 -0.09
CA ASP A 16 -3.75 -11.01 -0.47
C ASP A 16 -3.45 -11.48 -1.89
N SER A 17 -2.95 -12.71 -2.02
CA SER A 17 -2.52 -13.22 -3.32
C SER A 17 -3.69 -13.33 -4.30
N ASP A 18 -4.86 -13.75 -3.83
CA ASP A 18 -6.01 -13.99 -4.70
C ASP A 18 -6.58 -12.66 -5.19
N GLU A 19 -6.75 -11.68 -4.29
CA GLU A 19 -7.14 -10.32 -4.68
C GLU A 19 -6.13 -9.70 -5.64
N TYR A 20 -4.83 -9.80 -5.33
CA TYR A 20 -3.79 -9.20 -6.15
C TYR A 20 -3.77 -9.81 -7.55
N PHE A 21 -3.69 -11.12 -7.68
CA PHE A 21 -3.63 -11.77 -8.99
C PHE A 21 -4.94 -11.65 -9.77
N ASN A 22 -6.11 -11.63 -9.11
CA ASN A 22 -7.37 -11.34 -9.78
C ASN A 22 -7.40 -9.91 -10.35
N SER A 23 -6.86 -8.94 -9.60
CA SER A 23 -6.76 -7.55 -10.07
C SER A 23 -5.81 -7.42 -11.27
N LEU A 24 -4.67 -8.11 -11.23
CA LEU A 24 -3.70 -8.13 -12.32
C LEU A 24 -4.26 -8.83 -13.57
N HIS A 25 -4.95 -9.97 -13.40
CA HIS A 25 -5.60 -10.67 -14.50
C HIS A 25 -6.70 -9.81 -15.16
N LYS A 26 -7.49 -9.09 -14.35
CA LYS A 26 -8.49 -8.14 -14.87
C LYS A 26 -7.83 -7.00 -15.68
N LYS A 27 -6.62 -6.58 -15.28
CA LYS A 27 -5.91 -5.46 -15.90
C LYS A 27 -5.11 -5.85 -17.14
N PHE A 28 -4.42 -6.99 -17.10
CA PHE A 28 -3.44 -7.41 -18.12
C PHE A 28 -3.82 -8.71 -18.84
N GLY A 29 -4.99 -9.28 -18.57
CA GLY A 29 -5.36 -10.58 -19.10
C GLY A 29 -4.33 -11.65 -18.70
N ASP A 30 -3.98 -12.53 -19.62
CA ASP A 30 -3.03 -13.63 -19.41
C ASP A 30 -1.58 -13.18 -19.12
N ASP A 31 -1.21 -11.94 -19.45
CA ASP A 31 0.14 -11.40 -19.26
C ASP A 31 0.48 -11.16 -17.78
N TYR A 32 -0.52 -11.22 -16.90
CA TYR A 32 -0.34 -11.12 -15.44
C TYR A 32 0.61 -12.18 -14.85
N LYS A 33 0.92 -13.25 -15.60
CA LYS A 33 1.87 -14.30 -15.20
C LYS A 33 3.29 -13.76 -14.99
N VAL A 34 3.65 -12.65 -15.62
CA VAL A 34 4.90 -11.90 -15.39
C VAL A 34 5.15 -11.63 -13.90
N PHE A 35 4.10 -11.29 -13.15
CA PHE A 35 4.24 -10.92 -11.75
C PHE A 35 4.61 -12.12 -10.88
N ALA A 36 4.11 -13.32 -11.20
CA ALA A 36 4.52 -14.55 -10.53
C ALA A 36 6.00 -14.86 -10.82
N ASP A 37 6.45 -14.65 -12.06
CA ASP A 37 7.86 -14.82 -12.38
C ASP A 37 8.76 -13.87 -11.60
N ILE A 38 8.35 -12.62 -11.38
CA ILE A 38 9.13 -11.67 -10.58
C ILE A 38 9.27 -12.17 -9.14
N LEU A 39 8.16 -12.56 -8.51
CA LEU A 39 8.16 -13.12 -7.15
C LEU A 39 9.01 -14.40 -7.04
N ASP A 40 9.04 -15.21 -8.10
CA ASP A 40 9.79 -16.46 -8.11
C ASP A 40 11.29 -16.25 -8.35
N ASN A 41 11.70 -15.21 -9.08
CA ASN A 41 13.09 -14.98 -9.49
C ASN A 41 13.84 -13.95 -8.65
N PHE A 42 13.16 -13.05 -7.95
CA PHE A 42 13.79 -11.99 -7.18
C PHE A 42 13.68 -12.21 -5.66
N ASP A 43 14.83 -12.22 -5.00
CA ASP A 43 14.98 -12.22 -3.53
C ASP A 43 15.79 -10.97 -3.15
N CYS A 44 15.16 -9.80 -3.32
CA CYS A 44 15.84 -8.50 -3.28
C CYS A 44 16.23 -8.05 -1.87
N LYS A 45 17.20 -8.71 -1.24
CA LYS A 45 17.55 -8.50 0.18
C LYS A 45 18.02 -7.09 0.54
N SER A 46 18.33 -6.23 -0.43
CA SER A 46 18.74 -4.85 -0.19
C SER A 46 18.06 -3.84 -1.13
N LYS A 47 17.89 -2.59 -0.65
CA LYS A 47 17.46 -1.44 -1.49
C LYS A 47 18.48 -1.09 -2.58
N THR A 48 19.69 -1.64 -2.50
CA THR A 48 20.82 -1.33 -3.40
C THR A 48 20.95 -2.28 -4.56
N GLU A 49 20.11 -3.33 -4.67
CA GLU A 49 20.14 -4.17 -5.86
C GLU A 49 20.04 -3.31 -7.13
N PRO A 50 20.94 -3.53 -8.10
CA PRO A 50 21.09 -2.63 -9.22
C PRO A 50 19.82 -2.65 -10.07
N LYS A 51 19.36 -1.47 -10.49
CA LYS A 51 18.20 -1.34 -11.38
C LYS A 51 18.34 -2.18 -12.65
N SER A 52 19.58 -2.46 -13.08
CA SER A 52 19.85 -3.33 -14.22
C SER A 52 19.33 -4.75 -14.02
N ALA A 53 19.24 -5.28 -12.80
CA ALA A 53 18.77 -6.65 -12.56
C ALA A 53 17.34 -6.87 -13.10
N PHE A 54 16.44 -5.91 -12.90
CA PHE A 54 15.11 -5.96 -13.51
C PHE A 54 15.16 -5.79 -15.03
N GLY A 55 15.95 -4.83 -15.52
CA GLY A 55 16.08 -4.57 -16.95
C GLY A 55 16.61 -5.78 -17.73
N ASP A 56 17.64 -6.44 -17.20
CA ASP A 56 18.26 -7.63 -17.78
C ASP A 56 17.26 -8.81 -17.79
N PHE A 57 16.55 -9.03 -16.68
CA PHE A 57 15.47 -10.02 -16.59
C PHE A 57 14.35 -9.74 -17.61
N TRP A 58 13.92 -8.48 -17.72
CA TRP A 58 12.87 -8.08 -18.64
C TRP A 58 13.28 -8.30 -20.09
N GLN A 59 14.49 -7.87 -20.47
CA GLN A 59 15.01 -8.06 -21.82
C GLN A 59 15.19 -9.55 -22.15
N GLN A 60 15.62 -10.37 -21.20
CA GLN A 60 15.83 -11.79 -21.44
C GLN A 60 14.52 -12.58 -21.62
N LYS A 61 13.50 -12.29 -20.80
CA LYS A 61 12.29 -13.13 -20.71
C LYS A 61 11.06 -12.51 -21.39
N TYR A 62 11.05 -11.19 -21.56
CA TYR A 62 9.90 -10.38 -21.97
C TYR A 62 10.26 -9.31 -23.02
N ALA A 63 11.31 -9.54 -23.83
CA ALA A 63 11.81 -8.59 -24.83
C ALA A 63 10.76 -8.12 -25.86
N SER A 64 9.69 -8.89 -26.07
CA SER A 64 8.57 -8.52 -26.94
C SER A 64 7.70 -7.39 -26.39
N TYR A 65 7.78 -7.08 -25.10
CA TYR A 65 7.03 -6.01 -24.45
C TYR A 65 7.89 -4.74 -24.35
N PRO A 66 7.38 -3.56 -24.79
CA PRO A 66 8.08 -2.30 -24.63
C PRO A 66 8.43 -2.00 -23.18
N ILE A 67 9.62 -1.45 -22.93
CA ILE A 67 10.07 -1.13 -21.56
C ILE A 67 9.20 -0.05 -20.89
N GLU A 68 8.59 0.82 -21.68
CA GLU A 68 7.67 1.87 -21.22
C GLU A 68 6.20 1.38 -21.15
N SER A 69 5.96 0.09 -21.39
CA SER A 69 4.60 -0.46 -21.30
C SER A 69 4.08 -0.41 -19.86
N GLU A 70 2.76 -0.26 -19.72
CA GLU A 70 2.11 -0.28 -18.41
C GLU A 70 2.37 -1.60 -17.64
N LEU A 71 2.47 -2.72 -18.38
CA LEU A 71 2.84 -4.02 -17.82
C LEU A 71 4.25 -3.99 -17.23
N CYS A 72 5.24 -3.50 -17.98
CA CYS A 72 6.63 -3.37 -17.52
C CYS A 72 6.73 -2.43 -16.31
N ASN A 73 6.06 -1.28 -16.35
CA ASN A 73 6.06 -0.32 -15.25
C ASN A 73 5.43 -0.91 -13.97
N SER A 74 4.33 -1.63 -14.10
CA SER A 74 3.66 -2.29 -12.95
C SER A 74 4.52 -3.45 -12.40
N ALA A 75 5.16 -4.21 -13.28
CA ALA A 75 6.12 -5.26 -12.92
C ALA A 75 7.34 -4.70 -12.18
N PHE A 76 7.87 -3.57 -12.66
CA PHE A 76 8.99 -2.89 -12.01
C PHE A 76 8.61 -2.36 -10.62
N GLU A 77 7.37 -1.89 -10.43
CA GLU A 77 6.91 -1.49 -9.11
C GLU A 77 6.78 -2.67 -8.14
N LEU A 78 6.36 -3.86 -8.62
CA LEU A 78 6.42 -5.07 -7.79
C LEU A 78 7.86 -5.39 -7.37
N PHE A 79 8.83 -5.30 -8.30
CA PHE A 79 10.25 -5.47 -7.98
C PHE A 79 10.73 -4.45 -6.92
N ASN A 80 10.35 -3.17 -7.04
CA ASN A 80 10.68 -2.16 -6.03
C ASN A 80 10.01 -2.45 -4.67
N ASN A 81 8.79 -3.00 -4.67
CA ASN A 81 8.11 -3.43 -3.45
C ASN A 81 8.82 -4.59 -2.75
N LEU A 82 9.36 -5.56 -3.51
CA LEU A 82 10.24 -6.59 -2.94
C LEU A 82 11.46 -5.97 -2.25
N LYS A 83 12.14 -5.02 -2.90
CA LYS A 83 13.28 -4.32 -2.31
C LYS A 83 12.93 -3.61 -1.01
N ARG A 84 11.79 -2.92 -0.95
CA ARG A 84 11.29 -2.25 0.27
C ARG A 84 11.02 -3.27 1.37
N PHE A 85 10.31 -4.35 1.05
CA PHE A 85 9.96 -5.41 1.99
C PHE A 85 11.19 -6.06 2.62
N TYR A 86 12.16 -6.49 1.83
CA TYR A 86 13.32 -7.16 2.38
C TYR A 86 14.23 -6.22 3.18
N SER A 87 14.24 -4.92 2.87
CA SER A 87 15.13 -3.97 3.52
C SER A 87 14.58 -3.37 4.81
N GLY A 88 13.25 -3.26 4.94
CA GLY A 88 12.60 -2.62 6.09
C GLY A 88 11.31 -3.30 6.53
N GLY A 89 11.07 -4.53 6.08
CA GLY A 89 9.88 -5.31 6.41
C GLY A 89 8.60 -4.76 5.81
N VAL A 90 7.48 -5.25 6.35
CA VAL A 90 6.13 -4.83 5.97
C VAL A 90 5.91 -3.35 6.26
N PHE A 91 6.47 -2.80 7.34
CA PHE A 91 6.29 -1.39 7.71
C PHE A 91 6.88 -0.43 6.68
N GLU A 92 8.14 -0.62 6.28
CA GLU A 92 8.77 0.19 5.22
C GLU A 92 8.00 0.07 3.90
N LEU A 93 7.63 -1.16 3.52
CA LEU A 93 6.82 -1.39 2.33
C LEU A 93 5.49 -0.63 2.41
N PHE A 94 4.80 -0.70 3.54
CA PHE A 94 3.53 -0.01 3.74
C PHE A 94 3.66 1.51 3.63
N LYS A 95 4.68 2.11 4.26
CA LYS A 95 4.89 3.57 4.30
C LYS A 95 5.38 4.14 2.97
N THR A 96 6.11 3.36 2.17
CA THR A 96 6.83 3.90 0.99
C THR A 96 6.34 3.38 -0.36
N LYS A 97 5.36 2.47 -0.37
CA LYS A 97 4.69 2.02 -1.61
C LYS A 97 4.09 3.22 -2.36
N GLN A 98 4.09 3.14 -3.68
CA GLN A 98 3.49 4.15 -4.54
C GLN A 98 2.16 3.60 -5.08
N VAL A 99 1.04 4.01 -4.49
CA VAL A 99 -0.30 3.47 -4.81
C VAL A 99 -0.67 3.77 -6.27
N GLU A 100 -0.30 4.96 -6.76
CA GLU A 100 -0.53 5.41 -8.12
C GLU A 100 0.26 4.62 -9.18
N TRP A 101 1.26 3.84 -8.76
CA TRP A 101 2.03 2.91 -9.60
C TRP A 101 1.49 1.47 -9.52
N GLY A 102 0.31 1.28 -8.91
CA GLY A 102 -0.38 -0.01 -8.86
C GLY A 102 0.11 -0.95 -7.75
N ALA A 103 0.75 -0.40 -6.70
CA ALA A 103 1.10 -1.20 -5.53
C ALA A 103 -0.16 -1.85 -4.91
N PRO A 104 -0.13 -3.16 -4.59
CA PRO A 104 -1.29 -3.84 -4.02
C PRO A 104 -1.65 -3.30 -2.64
N PRO A 105 -2.91 -3.49 -2.19
CA PRO A 105 -3.29 -3.27 -0.81
C PRO A 105 -2.43 -4.11 0.14
N ILE A 106 -1.98 -3.49 1.24
CA ILE A 106 -1.16 -4.12 2.26
C ILE A 106 -1.91 -4.02 3.58
N ARG A 107 -2.22 -5.18 4.19
CA ARG A 107 -2.95 -5.27 5.45
C ARG A 107 -2.00 -5.42 6.62
N ILE A 108 -1.29 -4.34 6.94
CA ILE A 108 -0.27 -4.30 7.99
C ILE A 108 -0.89 -4.57 9.37
N LYS A 109 -0.17 -5.28 10.23
CA LYS A 109 -0.61 -5.63 11.59
C LYS A 109 0.28 -5.01 12.66
N ARG A 110 -0.16 -5.09 13.92
CA ARG A 110 0.56 -4.53 15.07
C ARG A 110 1.96 -5.13 15.24
N GLU A 111 2.14 -6.42 14.96
CA GLU A 111 3.45 -7.07 15.03
C GLU A 111 4.42 -6.65 13.92
N ASP A 112 3.92 -5.97 12.88
CA ASP A 112 4.72 -5.55 11.73
C ASP A 112 5.32 -4.15 11.90
N VAL A 113 4.85 -3.36 12.88
CA VAL A 113 5.26 -1.97 13.11
C VAL A 113 6.42 -1.86 14.11
N PRO A 114 7.24 -0.79 14.07
CA PRO A 114 8.28 -0.57 15.06
C PRO A 114 7.70 -0.43 16.48
N PRO A 115 8.38 -0.96 17.51
CA PRO A 115 7.88 -0.91 18.89
C PRO A 115 7.89 0.51 19.48
N ASN A 116 8.70 1.40 18.93
CA ASN A 116 8.86 2.79 19.36
C ASN A 116 7.79 3.71 18.76
N SER A 117 6.53 3.41 19.05
CA SER A 117 5.40 4.23 18.62
C SER A 117 4.88 5.11 19.76
N ASP A 118 4.47 6.32 19.43
CA ASP A 118 3.95 7.31 20.38
C ASP A 118 2.45 7.13 20.69
N ILE A 119 1.88 5.94 20.45
CA ILE A 119 0.44 5.66 20.65
C ILE A 119 -0.05 6.10 22.03
N GLU A 120 0.75 5.90 23.08
CA GLU A 120 0.38 6.27 24.46
C GLU A 120 0.20 7.78 24.66
N MET A 121 0.69 8.62 23.74
CA MET A 121 0.44 10.06 23.74
C MET A 121 -0.95 10.43 23.23
N LEU A 122 -1.66 9.50 22.58
CA LEU A 122 -3.02 9.70 22.11
C LEU A 122 -4.04 9.57 23.25
N GLU A 123 -5.16 10.25 23.12
CA GLU A 123 -6.34 10.08 23.98
C GLU A 123 -6.92 8.67 23.84
N GLU A 124 -7.69 8.20 24.83
CA GLU A 124 -8.34 6.88 24.78
C GLU A 124 -9.28 6.71 23.57
N GLU A 125 -9.94 7.81 23.18
CA GLU A 125 -10.72 7.92 21.96
C GLU A 125 -10.04 8.90 21.00
N VAL A 126 -9.60 8.39 19.86
CA VAL A 126 -8.83 9.16 18.88
C VAL A 126 -9.74 9.59 17.74
N THR A 127 -9.91 10.89 17.56
CA THR A 127 -10.57 11.42 16.35
C THR A 127 -9.58 11.40 15.19
N ILE A 128 -9.96 10.72 14.11
CA ILE A 128 -9.12 10.54 12.92
C ILE A 128 -9.85 11.01 11.66
N TYR A 129 -9.07 11.48 10.70
CA TYR A 129 -9.51 12.04 9.43
C TYR A 129 -8.81 11.37 8.26
N ARG A 130 -9.47 11.33 7.11
CA ARG A 130 -8.88 10.82 5.87
C ARG A 130 -9.49 11.51 4.67
N GLY A 131 -8.63 11.87 3.71
CA GLY A 131 -9.03 12.20 2.35
C GLY A 131 -9.09 10.94 1.51
N LEU A 132 -10.20 10.69 0.82
CA LEU A 132 -10.42 9.45 0.07
C LEU A 132 -11.24 9.69 -1.20
N SER A 133 -11.24 8.69 -2.08
CA SER A 133 -12.04 8.72 -3.32
C SER A 133 -13.51 8.39 -3.03
N PRO A 134 -14.46 8.82 -3.88
CA PRO A 134 -15.86 8.39 -3.80
C PRO A 134 -16.03 6.86 -3.82
N ASP A 135 -15.16 6.13 -4.53
CA ASP A 135 -15.21 4.67 -4.60
C ASP A 135 -14.80 4.02 -3.27
N GLU A 136 -13.75 4.54 -2.61
CA GLU A 136 -13.37 4.09 -1.26
C GLU A 136 -14.51 4.38 -0.27
N PHE A 137 -15.16 5.55 -0.39
CA PHE A 137 -16.33 5.89 0.43
C PHE A 137 -17.51 4.93 0.22
N ALA A 138 -17.84 4.63 -1.04
CA ALA A 138 -18.98 3.80 -1.40
C ALA A 138 -18.77 2.34 -1.01
N SER A 139 -17.54 1.82 -1.19
CA SER A 139 -17.19 0.44 -0.82
C SER A 139 -17.10 0.21 0.69
N LYS A 140 -16.90 1.28 1.49
CA LYS A 140 -16.64 1.23 2.94
C LYS A 140 -15.41 0.39 3.32
N ASN A 141 -14.55 0.08 2.36
CA ASN A 141 -13.29 -0.61 2.59
C ASN A 141 -12.20 0.43 2.79
N PHE A 142 -12.17 1.04 3.98
CA PHE A 142 -11.26 2.12 4.29
C PHE A 142 -9.82 1.61 4.51
N ALA A 143 -8.84 2.31 3.94
CA ALA A 143 -7.44 1.99 4.16
C ALA A 143 -7.01 2.25 5.62
N GLN A 144 -5.88 1.67 6.01
CA GLN A 144 -5.38 1.74 7.39
C GLN A 144 -4.66 3.04 7.75
N SER A 145 -4.22 3.83 6.76
CA SER A 145 -3.53 5.10 7.00
C SER A 145 -4.55 6.24 7.17
N TRP A 146 -4.47 6.94 8.30
CA TRP A 146 -5.32 8.08 8.65
C TRP A 146 -4.45 9.18 9.26
N THR A 147 -5.02 10.35 9.50
CA THR A 147 -4.33 11.45 10.19
C THR A 147 -5.20 11.98 11.33
N ILE A 148 -4.58 12.45 12.40
CA ILE A 148 -5.29 13.21 13.45
C ILE A 148 -5.43 14.70 13.11
N ASP A 149 -4.85 15.15 11.99
CA ASP A 149 -4.93 16.52 11.50
C ASP A 149 -5.92 16.65 10.33
N LEU A 150 -6.98 17.44 10.53
CA LEU A 150 -8.00 17.69 9.51
C LEU A 150 -7.43 18.39 8.27
N GLU A 151 -6.46 19.31 8.44
CA GLU A 151 -5.91 20.06 7.31
C GLU A 151 -5.07 19.16 6.41
N THR A 152 -4.31 18.24 7.00
CA THR A 152 -3.62 17.17 6.25
C THR A 152 -4.61 16.31 5.46
N ALA A 153 -5.75 15.90 6.05
CA ALA A 153 -6.76 15.14 5.32
C ALA A 153 -7.40 15.93 4.16
N ARG A 154 -7.63 17.24 4.34
CA ARG A 154 -8.12 18.15 3.30
C ARG A 154 -7.10 18.30 2.17
N ARG A 155 -5.82 18.47 2.51
CA ARG A 155 -4.72 18.54 1.56
C ARG A 155 -4.68 17.29 0.68
N PHE A 156 -4.71 16.10 1.28
CA PHE A 156 -4.74 14.85 0.50
C PHE A 156 -5.97 14.73 -0.40
N ALA A 157 -7.16 15.08 0.10
CA ALA A 157 -8.37 15.08 -0.71
C ALA A 157 -8.30 16.05 -1.91
N HIS A 158 -7.57 17.16 -1.75
CA HIS A 158 -7.42 18.18 -2.80
C HIS A 158 -6.29 17.84 -3.79
N GLU A 159 -5.10 17.49 -3.30
CA GLU A 159 -3.90 17.29 -4.12
C GLU A 159 -3.96 15.99 -4.92
N ILE A 160 -4.37 14.88 -4.30
CA ILE A 160 -4.38 13.56 -4.95
C ILE A 160 -5.50 13.49 -6.01
N TYR A 161 -6.61 14.19 -5.80
CA TYR A 161 -7.77 14.10 -6.67
C TYR A 161 -8.05 15.37 -7.49
N LYS A 162 -7.14 16.34 -7.47
CA LYS A 162 -7.27 17.66 -8.13
C LYS A 162 -7.78 17.59 -9.57
N ASP A 163 -7.32 16.59 -10.32
CA ASP A 163 -7.47 16.56 -11.78
C ASP A 163 -8.51 15.56 -12.29
N LYS A 164 -9.18 14.78 -11.41
CA LYS A 164 -10.06 13.69 -11.87
C LYS A 164 -11.38 13.57 -11.11
N ILE A 165 -11.39 13.72 -9.79
CA ILE A 165 -12.56 13.42 -8.95
C ILE A 165 -12.57 14.37 -7.74
N LYS A 166 -13.72 14.88 -7.30
CA LYS A 166 -13.75 15.65 -6.05
C LYS A 166 -13.50 14.71 -4.86
N GLY A 167 -12.30 14.76 -4.29
CA GLY A 167 -11.95 14.01 -3.08
C GLY A 167 -12.93 14.28 -1.93
N ILE A 168 -13.15 13.28 -1.10
CA ILE A 168 -14.04 13.36 0.06
C ILE A 168 -13.19 13.34 1.32
N VAL A 169 -13.44 14.29 2.22
CA VAL A 169 -12.88 14.25 3.57
C VAL A 169 -13.90 13.58 4.48
N VAL A 170 -13.44 12.61 5.26
CA VAL A 170 -14.26 11.92 6.27
C VAL A 170 -13.59 12.01 7.63
N LYS A 171 -14.38 11.83 8.68
CA LYS A 171 -13.90 11.65 10.05
C LYS A 171 -14.58 10.49 10.75
N THR A 172 -13.90 9.95 11.76
CA THR A 172 -14.47 9.00 12.71
C THR A 172 -13.72 9.08 14.04
N VAL A 173 -14.22 8.39 15.05
CA VAL A 173 -13.54 8.15 16.32
C VAL A 173 -13.21 6.66 16.39
N VAL A 174 -12.00 6.34 16.83
CA VAL A 174 -11.56 4.97 17.12
C VAL A 174 -10.97 4.91 18.52
N SER A 175 -11.11 3.78 19.20
CA SER A 175 -10.36 3.60 20.45
C SER A 175 -8.87 3.48 20.15
N ARG A 176 -8.05 4.00 21.06
CA ARG A 176 -6.58 3.97 20.98
C ARG A 176 -6.03 2.56 20.84
N ASP A 177 -6.70 1.55 21.38
CA ASP A 177 -6.33 0.13 21.22
C ASP A 177 -6.42 -0.36 19.76
N LYS A 178 -7.13 0.37 18.89
CA LYS A 178 -7.20 0.11 17.44
C LYS A 178 -6.15 0.86 16.64
N VAL A 179 -5.37 1.75 17.26
CA VAL A 179 -4.21 2.37 16.63
C VAL A 179 -3.01 1.42 16.79
N ILE A 180 -2.41 1.03 15.67
CA ILE A 180 -1.24 0.15 15.64
C ILE A 180 0.07 0.91 15.45
N TYR A 181 0.02 2.15 14.95
CA TYR A 181 1.20 3.02 14.88
C TYR A 181 0.80 4.49 14.90
N PHE A 182 1.61 5.30 15.56
CA PHE A 182 1.62 6.76 15.57
C PHE A 182 3.04 7.24 15.82
N ASP A 183 3.44 8.30 15.11
CA ASP A 183 4.70 9.02 15.31
C ASP A 183 4.37 10.50 15.52
N ALA A 184 4.61 10.99 16.72
CA ALA A 184 4.31 12.37 17.09
C ALA A 184 5.25 13.38 16.41
N SER A 185 6.35 12.92 15.81
CA SER A 185 7.26 13.74 15.02
C SER A 185 6.90 13.81 13.53
N ASP A 186 5.96 12.96 13.07
CA ASP A 186 5.47 12.97 11.70
C ASP A 186 4.68 14.26 11.42
N ASN A 187 5.09 15.00 10.39
CA ASN A 187 4.43 16.23 9.94
C ASN A 187 3.00 15.97 9.46
N GLU A 188 2.72 14.79 8.93
CA GLU A 188 1.38 14.40 8.48
C GLU A 188 0.51 13.89 9.63
N ARG A 189 1.09 13.75 10.83
CA ARG A 189 0.44 13.23 12.03
C ARG A 189 -0.28 11.91 11.73
N GLU A 190 0.37 11.05 10.95
CA GLU A 190 -0.23 9.80 10.48
C GLU A 190 -0.46 8.86 11.66
N VAL A 191 -1.65 8.29 11.70
CA VAL A 191 -1.98 7.12 12.51
C VAL A 191 -2.31 5.95 11.59
N ILE A 192 -1.77 4.79 11.91
CA ILE A 192 -2.14 3.53 11.26
C ILE A 192 -3.08 2.79 12.20
N ILE A 193 -4.25 2.41 11.69
CA ILE A 193 -5.26 1.67 12.44
C ILE A 193 -5.29 0.19 12.05
N GLU A 194 -5.84 -0.66 12.91
CA GLU A 194 -6.14 -2.05 12.57
C GLU A 194 -7.08 -2.14 11.36
N TYR A 195 -6.79 -3.07 10.44
CA TYR A 195 -7.63 -3.29 9.26
C TYR A 195 -9.06 -3.65 9.66
N GLY A 196 -10.04 -2.93 9.12
CA GLY A 196 -11.47 -3.13 9.44
C GLY A 196 -11.94 -2.55 10.77
N ALA A 197 -11.09 -1.83 11.52
CA ALA A 197 -11.51 -1.15 12.76
C ALA A 197 -12.50 0.00 12.49
N VAL A 198 -12.41 0.65 11.34
CA VAL A 198 -13.35 1.70 10.93
C VAL A 198 -14.45 1.11 10.05
N ARG A 199 -15.70 1.17 10.54
CA ARG A 199 -16.89 0.69 9.82
C ARG A 199 -17.85 1.80 9.42
N THR A 200 -17.80 2.93 10.11
CA THR A 200 -18.70 4.06 9.91
C THR A 200 -17.87 5.33 9.99
N VAL A 201 -18.15 6.26 9.08
CA VAL A 201 -17.45 7.53 8.97
C VAL A 201 -18.48 8.62 8.71
N LYS A 202 -18.19 9.84 9.15
CA LYS A 202 -18.98 11.02 8.86
C LYS A 202 -18.28 11.83 7.77
N LYS A 203 -18.99 12.09 6.67
CA LYS A 203 -18.52 13.01 5.62
C LYS A 203 -18.39 14.43 6.18
N MET A 204 -17.27 15.08 5.90
CA MET A 204 -17.03 16.48 6.23
C MET A 204 -17.52 17.34 5.05
N GLY A 205 -18.23 18.43 5.38
CA GLY A 205 -18.76 19.40 4.40
C GLY A 205 -17.68 20.29 3.83
#